data_AF-A0A7J0DFQ4-F1
#
_entry.id   AF-A0A7J0DFQ4-F1
#
_cell.length_a   1.000
_cell.length_b   1.000
_cell.length_c   1.000
_cell.angle_alpha   90.00
_cell.angle_beta   90.00
_cell.angle_gamma   90.00
#
_symmetry.space_group_name_H-M   'P 1'
#
loop_
_entity.id
_entity.type
_entity.pdbx_description
1 polymer ?
#
loop_
_entity_poly.entity_id
_entity_poly.type
_entity_poly.pdbx_seq_one_letter_code
_entity_poly.pdbx_strand_id
1 'polypeptide(L)'
;MAMDCYPPSPHTCDIWQAGDSIVPADAIPPGDSRPYFCIKVEATFMTYSESEEGDANVVESAERVKTFVVPLEQLIGNDASWPAISNMLSAVNVPIGVKPCMIHKIDEYLGSVARKRHNTGAKVLPTIVSIRVEDYVYDNGDDDNETNGNSDDDVVLRELMNEAAVAHVPASRAAVEGLNGGLTNANCAIC
;
A
#
# COMPACT_ATOMS: atom_id res chain seq x y z
N MET A 1 -19.45 1.13 -22.23
CA MET A 1 -19.20 0.56 -20.90
C MET A 1 -18.70 1.69 -20.03
N ALA A 2 -19.59 2.28 -19.24
CA ALA A 2 -19.18 3.24 -18.22
C ALA A 2 -18.51 2.41 -17.12
N MET A 3 -17.27 2.73 -16.79
CA MET A 3 -16.65 2.23 -15.56
C MET A 3 -17.38 2.97 -14.44
N ASP A 4 -18.29 2.28 -13.76
CA ASP A 4 -18.91 2.82 -12.56
C ASP A 4 -17.78 3.13 -11.57
N CYS A 5 -17.49 4.42 -11.43
CA CYS A 5 -16.53 4.90 -10.47
C CYS A 5 -17.17 4.77 -9.09
N TYR A 6 -17.02 3.59 -8.47
CA TYR A 6 -17.29 3.44 -7.05
C TYR A 6 -16.58 4.57 -6.30
N PRO A 7 -17.30 5.34 -5.45
CA PRO A 7 -16.67 6.36 -4.64
C PRO A 7 -15.59 5.69 -3.79
N PRO A 8 -14.39 6.28 -3.66
CA PRO A 8 -13.31 5.66 -2.90
C PRO A 8 -13.77 5.45 -1.47
N SER A 9 -13.62 4.22 -0.98
CA SER A 9 -13.82 3.82 0.42
C SER A 9 -13.25 4.87 1.37
N PRO A 10 -13.99 5.30 2.41
CA PRO A 10 -13.48 6.22 3.41
C PRO A 10 -12.19 5.67 4.01
N HIS A 11 -11.16 6.51 4.10
CA HIS A 11 -9.86 6.10 4.59
C HIS A 11 -9.14 7.22 5.33
N THR A 12 -8.36 6.82 6.33
CA THR A 12 -7.45 7.71 7.05
C THR A 12 -6.03 7.17 6.98
N CYS A 13 -5.07 8.10 7.07
CA CYS A 13 -3.65 7.79 7.10
C CYS A 13 -2.98 8.83 7.99
N ASP A 14 -2.65 8.38 9.20
CA ASP A 14 -2.03 9.18 10.25
C ASP A 14 -0.58 8.72 10.43
N ILE A 15 0.32 9.68 10.54
CA ILE A 15 1.76 9.40 10.53
C ILE A 15 2.45 10.23 11.59
N TRP A 16 3.23 9.57 12.44
CA TRP A 16 3.98 10.26 13.50
C TRP A 16 5.34 9.60 13.76
N GLN A 17 6.25 10.40 14.31
CA GLN A 17 7.57 9.92 14.71
C GLN A 17 7.41 9.20 16.04
N ALA A 18 7.92 7.97 16.12
CA ALA A 18 7.87 7.16 17.33
C ALA A 18 9.16 7.33 18.14
N GLY A 19 9.18 6.75 19.35
CA GLY A 19 10.42 6.54 20.09
C GLY A 19 11.15 5.27 19.65
N ASP A 20 12.29 5.00 20.26
CA ASP A 20 13.14 3.85 19.93
C ASP A 20 12.50 2.48 20.26
N SER A 21 11.35 2.47 20.95
CA SER A 21 10.64 1.25 21.36
C SER A 21 10.16 0.38 20.20
N ILE A 22 10.04 0.93 18.98
CA ILE A 22 9.62 0.17 17.80
C ILE A 22 10.79 -0.38 16.99
N VAL A 23 12.03 0.02 17.31
CA VAL A 23 13.22 -0.34 16.53
C VAL A 23 13.68 -1.75 16.93
N PRO A 24 13.67 -2.73 16.00
CA PRO A 24 14.21 -4.06 16.29
C PRO A 24 15.68 -3.99 16.71
N ALA A 25 16.10 -4.86 17.64
CA ALA A 25 17.49 -4.90 18.11
C ALA A 25 18.49 -5.20 16.98
N ASP A 26 18.03 -5.90 15.94
CA ASP A 26 18.75 -6.31 14.74
C ASP A 26 18.38 -5.48 13.50
N ALA A 27 17.72 -4.33 13.68
CA ALA A 27 17.23 -3.49 12.57
C ALA A 27 18.34 -3.09 11.59
N ILE A 28 19.56 -2.88 12.08
CA ILE A 28 20.68 -2.44 11.25
C ILE A 28 21.71 -3.55 11.13
N PRO A 29 22.08 -3.95 9.91
CA PRO A 29 23.15 -4.93 9.71
C PRO A 29 24.46 -4.48 10.39
N PRO A 30 25.19 -5.41 11.02
CA PRO A 30 26.48 -5.10 11.62
C PRO A 30 27.45 -4.59 10.54
N GLY A 31 28.06 -3.43 10.79
CA GLY A 31 28.97 -2.78 9.84
C GLY A 31 28.31 -1.80 8.86
N ASP A 32 26.97 -1.70 8.81
CA ASP A 32 26.32 -0.66 8.01
C ASP A 32 26.29 0.68 8.76
N SER A 33 26.82 1.72 8.10
CA SER A 33 26.89 3.09 8.59
C SER A 33 25.78 3.99 8.06
N ARG A 34 24.95 3.50 7.13
CA ARG A 34 23.88 4.28 6.52
C ARG A 34 22.76 4.56 7.52
N PRO A 35 22.05 5.69 7.34
CA PRO A 35 20.83 5.96 8.09
C PRO A 35 19.64 5.19 7.51
N TYR A 36 18.72 4.80 8.38
CA TYR A 36 17.53 4.02 8.04
C TYR A 36 16.26 4.65 8.59
N PHE A 37 15.15 4.43 7.90
CA PHE A 37 13.84 4.50 8.53
C PHE A 37 13.47 3.14 9.11
N CYS A 38 12.91 3.14 10.32
CA CYS A 38 12.19 2.00 10.87
C CYS A 38 10.71 2.38 10.88
N ILE A 39 9.94 1.78 9.98
CA ILE A 39 8.53 2.14 9.74
C ILE A 39 7.65 1.00 10.20
N LYS A 40 6.82 1.24 11.22
CA LYS A 40 5.77 0.32 11.62
C LYS A 40 4.46 0.75 10.96
N VAL A 41 3.90 -0.10 10.11
CA VAL A 41 2.60 0.13 9.48
C VAL A 41 1.54 -0.67 10.24
N GLU A 42 0.50 0.01 10.70
CA GLU A 42 -0.65 -0.53 11.42
C GLU A 42 -1.91 -0.23 10.59
N ALA A 43 -2.42 -1.24 9.89
CA ALA A 43 -3.59 -1.10 9.04
C ALA A 43 -4.80 -1.80 9.67
N THR A 44 -5.91 -1.08 9.79
CA THR A 44 -7.21 -1.61 10.23
C THR A 44 -8.20 -1.51 9.09
N PHE A 45 -8.87 -2.61 8.78
CA PHE A 45 -9.91 -2.72 7.77
C PHE A 45 -11.23 -3.00 8.49
N MET A 46 -12.27 -2.20 8.20
CA MET A 46 -13.58 -2.34 8.80
C MET A 46 -14.63 -2.41 7.71
N THR A 47 -15.54 -3.37 7.81
CA THR A 47 -16.70 -3.48 6.94
C THR A 47 -17.95 -3.25 7.76
N TYR A 48 -18.78 -2.30 7.33
CA TYR A 48 -20.06 -1.97 7.94
C TYR A 48 -21.20 -2.52 7.09
N SER A 49 -22.27 -2.96 7.74
CA SER A 49 -23.57 -3.12 7.09
C SER A 49 -24.52 -2.07 7.65
N GLU A 50 -25.30 -1.46 6.77
CA GLU A 50 -26.43 -0.65 7.17
C GLU A 50 -27.55 -1.59 7.59
N SER A 51 -28.02 -1.45 8.83
CA SER A 51 -29.26 -2.11 9.25
C SER A 51 -30.46 -1.29 8.80
N GLU A 52 -31.61 -1.94 8.62
CA GLU A 52 -32.90 -1.28 8.33
C GLU A 52 -33.27 -0.21 9.38
N GLU A 53 -32.71 -0.29 10.59
CA GLU A 53 -32.91 0.67 11.68
C GLU A 53 -32.00 1.91 11.59
N GLY A 54 -31.12 1.99 10.58
CA GLY A 54 -30.20 3.11 10.35
C GLY A 54 -28.91 3.06 11.18
N ASP A 55 -28.72 2.01 11.98
CA ASP A 55 -27.49 1.80 12.73
C ASP A 55 -26.48 1.01 11.88
N ALA A 56 -25.28 1.56 11.70
CA ALA A 56 -24.17 0.90 11.02
C ALA A 56 -23.51 -0.11 11.97
N ASN A 57 -23.62 -1.40 11.65
CA ASN A 57 -23.01 -2.46 12.44
C ASN A 57 -21.69 -2.91 11.80
N VAL A 58 -20.64 -3.08 12.60
CA VAL A 58 -19.37 -3.65 12.11
C VAL A 58 -19.57 -5.14 11.88
N VAL A 59 -19.50 -5.56 10.62
CA VAL A 59 -19.64 -6.96 10.19
C VAL A 59 -18.30 -7.69 10.27
N GLU A 60 -17.24 -7.02 9.82
CA GLU A 60 -15.90 -7.61 9.78
C GLU A 60 -14.85 -6.56 10.16
N SER A 61 -13.83 -6.99 10.90
CA SER A 61 -12.66 -6.18 11.20
C SER A 61 -11.38 -6.98 11.09
N ALA A 62 -10.39 -6.47 10.37
CA ALA A 62 -9.08 -7.08 10.25
C ALA A 62 -7.97 -6.09 10.57
N GLU A 63 -6.99 -6.52 11.40
CA GLU A 63 -5.80 -5.74 11.72
C GLU A 63 -4.57 -6.38 11.08
N ARG A 64 -3.73 -5.56 10.42
CA ARG A 64 -2.47 -5.96 9.80
C ARG A 64 -1.36 -5.05 10.27
N VAL A 65 -0.34 -5.63 10.89
CA VAL A 65 0.81 -4.89 11.41
C VAL A 65 2.10 -5.45 10.81
N LYS A 66 2.96 -4.56 10.31
CA LYS A 66 4.28 -4.94 9.83
C LYS A 66 5.30 -3.83 10.01
N THR A 67 6.52 -4.22 10.38
CA THR A 67 7.65 -3.32 10.49
C THR A 67 8.59 -3.48 9.31
N PHE A 68 9.04 -2.36 8.76
CA PHE A 68 9.98 -2.27 7.64
C PHE A 68 11.22 -1.50 8.09
N VAL A 69 12.39 -1.95 7.64
CA VAL A 69 13.63 -1.20 7.79
C VAL A 69 14.15 -0.88 6.40
N VAL A 70 14.19 0.41 6.08
CA VAL A 70 14.46 0.88 4.72
C VAL A 70 15.55 1.95 4.76
N PRO A 71 16.59 1.86 3.93
CA PRO A 71 17.61 2.91 3.83
C PRO A 71 16.98 4.27 3.51
N LEU A 72 17.47 5.32 4.16
CA LEU A 72 16.95 6.67 4.01
C LEU A 72 16.98 7.15 2.54
N GLU A 73 18.03 6.77 1.80
CA GLU A 73 18.23 7.08 0.37
C GLU A 73 17.16 6.49 -0.56
N GLN A 74 16.45 5.44 -0.13
CA GLN A 74 15.38 4.84 -0.92
C GLN A 74 14.06 5.57 -0.76
N LEU A 75 13.88 6.33 0.34
CA LEU A 75 12.62 6.97 0.70
C LEU A 75 12.64 8.49 0.63
N ILE A 76 13.76 9.11 0.25
CA ILE A 76 13.89 10.57 0.19
C ILE A 76 14.50 11.01 -1.12
N GLY A 77 13.79 11.88 -1.84
CA GLY A 77 14.34 12.63 -2.97
C GLY A 77 14.71 11.76 -4.16
N ASN A 78 14.11 10.57 -4.28
CA ASN A 78 14.36 9.61 -5.33
C ASN A 78 13.03 9.09 -5.90
N ASP A 79 12.99 8.83 -7.20
CA ASP A 79 11.87 8.22 -7.92
C ASP A 79 11.54 6.81 -7.39
N ALA A 80 12.46 6.19 -6.65
CA ALA A 80 12.28 4.90 -5.99
C ALA A 80 11.42 4.94 -4.70
N SER A 81 11.16 6.14 -4.15
CA SER A 81 10.40 6.33 -2.90
C SER A 81 8.97 5.78 -3.01
N TRP A 82 8.26 6.14 -4.06
CA TRP A 82 6.88 5.72 -4.28
C TRP A 82 6.72 4.22 -4.48
N PRO A 83 7.53 3.54 -5.33
CA PRO A 83 7.54 2.09 -5.40
C PRO A 83 7.80 1.43 -4.05
N ALA A 84 8.77 1.94 -3.27
CA ALA A 84 9.07 1.40 -1.95
C ALA A 84 7.89 1.54 -0.98
N ILE A 85 7.25 2.71 -0.94
CA ILE A 85 6.07 2.95 -0.11
C ILE A 85 4.90 2.09 -0.57
N SER A 86 4.64 2.01 -1.88
CA SER A 86 3.61 1.15 -2.45
C SER A 86 3.82 -0.31 -2.07
N ASN A 87 5.06 -0.81 -2.09
CA ASN A 87 5.39 -2.16 -1.66
C ASN A 87 5.13 -2.38 -0.16
N MET A 88 5.45 -1.40 0.70
CA MET A 88 5.12 -1.46 2.14
C MET A 88 3.61 -1.55 2.37
N LEU A 89 2.83 -0.71 1.68
CA LEU A 89 1.36 -0.72 1.77
C LEU A 89 0.76 -2.02 1.24
N SER A 90 1.32 -2.55 0.16
CA SER A 90 0.89 -3.84 -0.41
C SER A 90 1.18 -5.00 0.54
N ALA A 91 2.31 -4.96 1.26
CA ALA A 91 2.68 -5.99 2.22
C ALA A 91 1.79 -6.04 3.48
N VAL A 92 0.92 -5.05 3.69
CA VAL A 92 -0.14 -5.07 4.72
C VAL A 92 -1.54 -5.07 4.09
N ASN A 93 -1.66 -5.43 2.81
CA ASN A 93 -2.89 -5.56 2.05
C ASN A 93 -3.75 -4.28 1.97
N VAL A 94 -3.12 -3.10 1.95
CA VAL A 94 -3.87 -1.88 1.61
C VAL A 94 -4.45 -2.04 0.19
N PRO A 95 -5.73 -1.68 -0.06
CA PRO A 95 -6.34 -1.73 -1.39
C PRO A 95 -5.68 -0.78 -2.39
N ILE A 96 -5.61 -1.17 -3.66
CA ILE A 96 -4.92 -0.38 -4.69
C ILE A 96 -5.60 0.98 -4.94
N GLY A 97 -6.92 1.08 -4.78
CA GLY A 97 -7.68 2.31 -4.97
C GLY A 97 -7.35 3.42 -3.97
N VAL A 98 -6.89 3.07 -2.75
CA VAL A 98 -6.57 4.05 -1.70
C VAL A 98 -5.07 4.33 -1.56
N LYS A 99 -4.19 3.47 -2.12
CA LYS A 99 -2.73 3.61 -2.04
C LYS A 99 -2.20 4.96 -2.52
N PRO A 100 -2.60 5.51 -3.69
CA PRO A 100 -1.99 6.74 -4.21
C PRO A 100 -2.05 7.90 -3.21
N CYS A 101 -3.20 8.11 -2.57
CA CYS A 101 -3.39 9.14 -1.55
C CYS A 101 -2.48 8.94 -0.33
N MET A 102 -2.32 7.69 0.11
CA MET A 102 -1.47 7.35 1.25
C MET A 102 0.02 7.49 0.93
N ILE A 103 0.43 7.10 -0.29
CA ILE A 103 1.84 7.20 -0.74
C ILE A 103 2.33 8.64 -0.64
N HIS A 104 1.56 9.59 -1.17
CA HIS A 104 1.90 11.01 -1.11
C HIS A 104 2.10 11.50 0.33
N LYS A 105 1.17 11.19 1.24
CA LYS A 105 1.25 11.60 2.65
C LYS A 105 2.48 11.01 3.34
N ILE A 106 2.77 9.74 3.08
CA ILE A 106 3.92 9.04 3.66
C ILE A 106 5.22 9.64 3.13
N ASP A 107 5.36 9.83 1.82
CA ASP A 107 6.55 10.40 1.20
C ASP A 107 6.86 11.80 1.74
N GLU A 108 5.86 12.68 1.76
CA GLU A 108 6.01 14.04 2.28
C GLU A 108 6.42 14.05 3.76
N TYR A 109 5.77 13.20 4.57
CA TYR A 109 6.06 13.10 5.99
C TYR A 109 7.49 12.58 6.25
N LEU A 110 7.90 11.50 5.58
CA LEU A 110 9.24 10.93 5.74
C LEU A 110 10.33 11.94 5.33
N GLY A 111 10.12 12.63 4.20
CA GLY A 111 11.00 13.70 3.76
C GLY A 111 11.09 14.85 4.77
N SER A 112 9.98 15.23 5.40
CA SER A 112 9.95 16.22 6.48
C SER A 112 10.72 15.76 7.72
N VAL A 113 10.48 14.54 8.20
CA VAL A 113 11.11 13.97 9.38
C VAL A 113 12.63 13.92 9.26
N ALA A 114 13.15 13.44 8.13
CA ALA A 114 14.59 13.35 7.93
C ALA A 114 15.30 14.71 7.89
N ARG A 115 14.59 15.79 7.53
CA ARG A 115 15.13 17.15 7.51
C ARG A 115 15.02 17.87 8.85
N LYS A 116 14.38 17.28 9.88
CA LYS A 116 14.29 17.88 11.22
C LYS A 116 15.66 17.93 11.87
N ARG A 117 15.98 19.06 12.53
CA ARG A 117 17.30 19.29 13.15
C ARG A 117 17.65 18.25 14.22
N HIS A 118 16.70 17.83 15.04
CA HIS A 118 16.95 16.82 16.08
C HIS A 118 17.14 15.39 15.53
N ASN A 119 16.79 15.17 14.25
CA ASN A 119 17.00 13.91 13.55
C ASN A 119 18.33 13.90 12.77
N THR A 120 19.05 15.02 12.77
CA THR A 120 20.34 15.13 12.08
C THR A 120 21.37 14.25 12.78
N GLY A 121 21.94 13.28 12.06
CA GLY A 121 22.90 12.32 12.60
C GLY A 121 22.27 11.11 13.30
N ALA A 122 20.94 11.03 13.37
CA ALA A 122 20.27 9.83 13.86
C ALA A 122 20.51 8.66 12.90
N LYS A 123 20.88 7.50 13.45
CA LYS A 123 21.12 6.29 12.65
C LYS A 123 19.82 5.63 12.20
N VAL A 124 18.78 5.70 13.03
CA VAL A 124 17.45 5.17 12.74
C VAL A 124 16.41 6.23 13.03
N LEU A 125 15.44 6.38 12.12
CA LEU A 125 14.28 7.23 12.28
C LEU A 125 13.02 6.37 12.47
N PRO A 126 12.61 6.12 13.72
CA PRO A 126 11.38 5.38 14.01
C PRO A 126 10.13 6.18 13.63
N THR A 127 9.26 5.59 12.83
CA THR A 127 8.01 6.18 12.34
C THR A 127 6.88 5.16 12.42
N ILE A 128 5.68 5.59 12.84
CA ILE A 128 4.46 4.79 12.78
C ILE A 128 3.55 5.38 11.70
N VAL A 129 2.97 4.50 10.89
CA VAL A 129 1.95 4.79 9.88
C VAL A 129 0.69 4.03 10.29
N SER A 130 -0.34 4.74 10.71
CA SER A 130 -1.65 4.15 11.03
C SER A 130 -2.61 4.40 9.88
N ILE A 131 -3.24 3.32 9.42
CA ILE A 131 -4.13 3.32 8.26
C ILE A 131 -5.47 2.74 8.70
N ARG A 132 -6.55 3.43 8.33
CA ARG A 132 -7.91 2.89 8.44
C ARG A 132 -8.56 2.92 7.08
N VAL A 133 -9.20 1.82 6.71
CA VAL A 133 -9.98 1.70 5.49
C VAL A 133 -11.34 1.14 5.88
N GLU A 134 -12.39 1.86 5.52
CA GLU A 134 -13.78 1.50 5.81
C GLU A 134 -14.48 1.11 4.53
N ASP A 135 -15.27 0.04 4.60
CA ASP A 135 -16.12 -0.43 3.53
C ASP A 135 -17.56 -0.56 4.00
N TYR A 136 -18.51 -0.43 3.08
CA TYR A 136 -19.94 -0.48 3.35
C TYR A 136 -20.59 -1.50 2.41
N VAL A 137 -21.23 -2.50 3.00
CA VAL A 137 -22.06 -3.46 2.26
C VAL A 137 -23.51 -3.02 2.42
N TYR A 138 -24.16 -2.73 1.29
CA TYR A 138 -25.60 -2.50 1.27
C TYR A 138 -26.28 -3.88 1.18
N ASP A 139 -27.06 -4.21 2.20
CA ASP A 139 -27.96 -5.37 2.15
C ASP A 139 -29.15 -4.96 1.27
N ASN A 140 -29.09 -5.28 -0.02
CA ASN A 140 -30.26 -5.15 -0.88
C ASN A 140 -31.25 -6.24 -0.44
N GLY A 141 -32.13 -5.89 0.50
CA GLY A 141 -33.24 -6.72 0.96
C GLY A 141 -34.31 -6.92 -0.11
N ASP A 142 -33.94 -7.46 -1.28
CA ASP A 142 -34.89 -7.98 -2.26
C ASP A 142 -35.27 -9.41 -1.84
N ASP A 143 -36.15 -9.49 -0.85
CA ASP A 143 -37.11 -10.57 -0.78
C ASP A 143 -38.06 -10.45 -2.00
N ASP A 144 -38.33 -11.59 -2.63
CA ASP A 144 -39.34 -11.83 -3.66
C ASP A 144 -38.94 -11.60 -5.14
N ASN A 145 -38.33 -12.60 -5.79
CA ASN A 145 -39.05 -13.43 -6.77
C ASN A 145 -38.12 -14.50 -7.40
N GLU A 146 -38.59 -15.74 -7.40
CA GLU A 146 -37.98 -16.88 -8.06
C GLU A 146 -37.62 -16.59 -9.54
N THR A 147 -36.34 -16.51 -9.90
CA THR A 147 -35.86 -16.96 -11.22
C THR A 147 -34.37 -17.32 -11.15
N ASN A 148 -34.08 -18.56 -11.53
CA ASN A 148 -32.76 -19.14 -11.78
C ASN A 148 -31.72 -18.17 -12.41
N GLY A 149 -30.54 -18.07 -11.79
CA GLY A 149 -29.29 -17.79 -12.51
C GLY A 149 -28.42 -16.68 -11.93
N ASN A 150 -27.42 -17.09 -11.13
CA ASN A 150 -26.16 -16.36 -10.89
C ASN A 150 -26.31 -14.92 -10.35
N SER A 151 -26.68 -14.78 -9.07
CA SER A 151 -26.53 -13.50 -8.36
C SER A 151 -25.07 -13.37 -7.93
N ASP A 152 -24.31 -12.62 -8.71
CA ASP A 152 -22.98 -12.11 -8.35
C ASP A 152 -23.21 -10.98 -7.34
N ASP A 153 -23.50 -11.33 -6.09
CA ASP A 153 -23.63 -10.36 -5.01
C ASP A 153 -22.29 -9.62 -4.85
N ASP A 154 -22.35 -8.28 -4.80
CA ASP A 154 -21.24 -7.33 -4.78
C ASP A 154 -20.28 -7.53 -3.59
N VAL A 155 -19.43 -8.55 -3.72
CA VAL A 155 -18.40 -9.00 -2.78
C VAL A 155 -17.04 -8.38 -3.17
N VAL A 156 -17.06 -7.14 -3.66
CA VAL A 156 -15.94 -6.55 -4.42
C VAL A 156 -14.67 -6.37 -3.56
N LEU A 157 -14.78 -6.12 -2.25
CA LEU A 157 -13.59 -6.04 -1.38
C LEU A 157 -13.10 -7.40 -0.84
N ARG A 158 -13.98 -8.39 -0.70
CA ARG A 158 -13.58 -9.75 -0.28
C ARG A 158 -12.72 -10.41 -1.36
N GLU A 159 -12.98 -10.10 -2.63
CA GLU A 159 -12.11 -10.51 -3.74
C GLU A 159 -10.80 -9.71 -3.77
N LEU A 160 -10.82 -8.37 -3.59
CA LEU A 160 -9.59 -7.56 -3.59
C LEU A 160 -8.65 -7.84 -2.39
N MET A 161 -9.18 -8.25 -1.23
CA MET A 161 -8.38 -8.69 -0.09
C MET A 161 -7.74 -10.07 -0.31
N ASN A 162 -8.35 -10.92 -1.15
CA ASN A 162 -7.83 -12.24 -1.55
C ASN A 162 -6.94 -12.18 -2.80
N GLU A 163 -7.10 -11.18 -3.67
CA GLU A 163 -6.30 -10.96 -4.88
C GLU A 163 -4.87 -10.45 -4.57
N ALA A 164 -4.53 -10.21 -3.30
CA ALA A 164 -3.15 -10.05 -2.88
C ALA A 164 -2.32 -11.36 -2.98
N ALA A 165 -2.95 -12.50 -3.25
CA ALA A 165 -2.30 -13.80 -3.44
C ALA A 165 -2.05 -14.16 -4.92
N VAL A 166 -2.08 -13.20 -5.86
CA VAL A 166 -1.64 -13.49 -7.23
C VAL A 166 -0.15 -13.76 -7.21
N ALA A 167 0.19 -15.04 -7.37
CA ALA A 167 1.55 -15.53 -7.48
C ALA A 167 2.35 -14.66 -8.45
N HIS A 168 3.48 -14.15 -7.99
CA HIS A 168 4.46 -13.47 -8.81
C HIS A 168 4.97 -14.48 -9.85
N VAL A 169 4.35 -14.52 -11.03
CA VAL A 169 4.86 -15.33 -12.14
C VAL A 169 6.13 -14.64 -12.62
N PRO A 170 7.32 -15.27 -12.52
CA PRO A 170 8.52 -14.67 -13.05
C PRO A 170 8.33 -14.48 -14.56
N ALA A 171 8.64 -13.28 -15.04
CA ALA A 171 8.66 -13.01 -16.48
C ALA A 171 9.57 -14.03 -17.18
N SER A 172 9.05 -14.68 -18.23
CA SER A 172 9.79 -15.64 -19.03
C SER A 172 11.09 -15.04 -19.56
N ARG A 173 12.19 -15.79 -19.52
CA ARG A 173 13.54 -15.36 -19.99
C ARG A 173 13.55 -14.67 -21.36
N ALA A 174 12.64 -15.08 -22.26
CA ALA A 174 12.49 -14.50 -23.60
C ALA A 174 12.04 -13.02 -23.60
N ALA A 175 11.28 -12.57 -22.60
CA ALA A 175 10.83 -11.17 -22.50
C ALA A 175 11.96 -10.24 -22.04
N VAL A 176 12.92 -10.74 -21.26
CA VAL A 176 14.08 -9.97 -20.77
C VAL A 176 15.16 -9.85 -21.85
N GLU A 177 15.34 -10.88 -22.69
CA GLU A 177 16.32 -10.85 -23.80
C GLU A 177 15.89 -9.91 -24.94
N GLY A 178 14.59 -9.63 -25.12
CA GLY A 178 14.08 -8.69 -26.12
C GLY A 178 14.43 -7.21 -25.87
N LEU A 179 14.70 -6.84 -24.61
CA LEU A 179 15.10 -5.47 -24.24
C LEU A 179 16.60 -5.19 -24.38
N ASN A 180 17.44 -6.22 -24.45
CA ASN A 180 18.90 -6.09 -24.50
C ASN A 180 19.50 -6.18 -25.92
N GLY A 181 18.66 -6.34 -26.95
CA GLY A 181 19.07 -6.63 -28.34
C GLY A 181 18.87 -5.51 -29.35
N GLY A 182 18.75 -4.25 -28.94
CA GLY A 182 18.28 -3.15 -29.81
C GLY A 182 19.16 -1.91 -29.88
N LEU A 183 20.49 -2.03 -29.90
CA LEU A 183 21.40 -0.92 -30.21
C LEU A 183 22.53 -1.42 -31.12
N THR A 184 22.22 -1.68 -32.39
CA THR A 184 23.23 -1.69 -33.45
C THR A 184 23.04 -0.47 -34.34
N ASN A 185 24.08 0.37 -34.32
CA ASN A 185 24.27 1.56 -35.14
C ASN A 185 23.78 1.37 -36.59
N ALA A 186 22.78 2.15 -37.00
CA ALA A 186 22.57 2.49 -38.39
C ALA A 186 23.14 3.88 -38.63
N ASN A 187 24.37 3.94 -39.17
CA ASN A 187 24.94 5.13 -39.77
C ASN A 187 24.00 5.63 -40.87
N CYS A 188 23.40 6.80 -40.68
CA CYS A 188 22.69 7.52 -41.73
C CYS A 188 23.74 8.27 -42.57
N ALA A 189 24.17 7.66 -43.67
CA ALA A 189 24.89 8.34 -44.74
C ALA A 189 23.89 8.61 -45.87
N ILE A 190 23.55 9.88 -46.07
CA ILE A 190 22.79 10.37 -47.22
C ILE A 190 23.83 10.88 -48.23
N CYS A 191 23.89 10.23 -49.40
CA CYS A 191 24.35 10.81 -50.65
C CYS A 191 23.13 11.16 -51.50
#